data_AF-W1WMJ3-F1
#
_entry.id   AF-W1WMJ3-F1
#
_cell.length_a   1.000
_cell.length_b   1.000
_cell.length_c   1.000
_cell.angle_alpha   90.00
_cell.angle_beta   90.00
_cell.angle_gamma   90.00
#
_symmetry.space_group_name_H-M   'P 1'
#
loop_
_entity.id
_entity.type
_entity.pdbx_description
1 polymer ?
#
loop_
_entity_poly.entity_id
_entity_poly.type
_entity_poly.pdbx_seq_one_letter_code
_entity_poly.pdbx_strand_id
1 'polypeptide(L)' 'MARIYANLIIKKLRTIEQVPKMFKDATLKILKQDGYDGYGEPLA' A
#
# COMPACT_ATOMS: atom_id res chain seq x y z
N MET A 1 10.72 1.63 -4.74
CA MET A 1 9.57 0.92 -5.35
C MET A 1 8.38 0.74 -4.42
N ALA A 2 8.53 0.19 -3.21
CA ALA A 2 7.41 0.02 -2.27
C ALA A 2 6.61 1.31 -1.98
N ARG A 3 7.28 2.46 -1.80
CA ARG A 3 6.61 3.77 -1.65
C ARG A 3 5.75 4.18 -2.86
N ILE A 4 6.16 3.81 -4.07
CA ILE A 4 5.36 4.09 -5.28
C ILE A 4 4.07 3.27 -5.24
N TYR A 5 4.16 1.98 -4.90
CA TYR A 5 2.98 1.13 -4.73
C TYR A 5 2.06 1.63 -3.61
N ALA A 6 2.60 2.03 -2.47
CA ALA A 6 1.82 2.61 -1.39
C ALA A 6 1.04 3.86 -1.87
N ASN A 7 1.70 4.78 -2.59
CA ASN A 7 1.05 5.95 -3.16
C ASN A 7 -0.05 5.59 -4.18
N LEU A 8 0.16 4.56 -5.01
CA LEU A 8 -0.86 4.08 -5.95
C LEU A 8 -2.06 3.47 -5.23
N ILE A 9 -1.82 2.79 -4.11
CA ILE A 9 -2.87 2.19 -3.26
C ILE A 9 -3.66 3.29 -2.55
N ILE A 10 -2.99 4.28 -1.95
CA ILE A 10 -3.66 5.44 -1.33
C ILE A 10 -4.55 6.18 -2.33
N LYS A 11 -4.12 6.29 -3.60
CA LYS A 11 -4.92 6.87 -4.69
C LYS A 11 -6.01 5.95 -5.24
N LYS A 12 -6.19 4.76 -4.67
CA LYS A 12 -7.12 3.71 -5.12
C LYS A 12 -6.92 3.30 -6.59
N LEU A 13 -5.70 3.48 -7.12
CA LEU A 13 -5.33 3.08 -8.48
C LEU A 13 -4.84 1.63 -8.55
N ARG A 14 -4.43 1.07 -7.40
CA ARG A 14 -4.01 -0.32 -7.22
C ARG A 14 -4.40 -0.82 -5.85
N THR A 15 -4.32 -2.13 -5.66
CA THR A 15 -4.43 -2.78 -4.34
C THR A 15 -3.14 -3.52 -4.00
N ILE A 16 -2.97 -3.89 -2.72
CA ILE A 16 -1.81 -4.66 -2.27
C ILE A 16 -1.67 -6.02 -2.98
N GLU A 17 -2.76 -6.58 -3.49
CA GLU A 17 -2.76 -7.84 -4.22
C GLU A 17 -1.99 -7.75 -5.54
N GLN A 18 -2.06 -6.58 -6.20
CA GLN A 18 -1.39 -6.26 -7.46
C GLN A 18 0.08 -5.84 -7.28
N VAL A 19 0.56 -5.75 -6.04
CA VAL A 19 1.96 -5.46 -5.72
C VAL A 19 2.78 -6.75 -5.83
N PRO A 20 3.95 -6.73 -6.51
CA PRO A 20 4.82 -7.91 -6.56
C PRO A 20 5.19 -8.41 -5.16
N LYS A 21 5.25 -9.73 -4.98
CA LYS A 21 5.44 -10.38 -3.66
C LYS A 21 6.65 -9.82 -2.89
N MET A 22 7.75 -9.56 -3.57
CA MET A 22 8.97 -8.98 -2.98
C MET A 22 8.79 -7.58 -2.36
N PHE A 23 7.74 -6.85 -2.75
CA PHE A 23 7.44 -5.51 -2.25
C PHE A 23 6.19 -5.44 -1.38
N LYS A 24 5.41 -6.52 -1.24
CA LYS A 24 4.14 -6.50 -0.48
C LYS A 24 4.36 -6.08 0.97
N ASP A 25 5.28 -6.74 1.67
CA ASP A 25 5.52 -6.47 3.10
C ASP A 25 6.03 -5.04 3.34
N ALA A 26 6.96 -4.58 2.50
CA ALA A 26 7.47 -3.22 2.56
C ALA A 26 6.37 -2.18 2.26
N THR A 27 5.48 -2.48 1.31
CA THR A 27 4.36 -1.59 0.95
C THR A 27 3.32 -1.53 2.07
N LEU A 28 2.96 -2.67 2.66
CA LEU A 28 2.06 -2.74 3.81
C LEU A 28 2.61 -1.98 5.03
N LYS A 29 3.92 -2.08 5.29
CA LYS A 29 4.55 -1.34 6.39
C LYS A 29 4.43 0.18 6.19
N ILE A 30 4.65 0.66 4.97
CA ILE A 30 4.49 2.08 4.62
C ILE A 30 3.03 2.50 4.77
N LEU A 31 2.09 1.73 4.22
CA LEU A 31 0.66 2.04 4.31
C LEU A 31 0.21 2.15 5.78
N LYS A 32 0.60 1.20 6.63
CA LYS A 32 0.31 1.26 8.07
C LYS A 32 0.91 2.49 8.77
N GLN A 33 2.12 2.90 8.39
CA GLN A 33 2.74 4.13 8.92
C GLN A 33 1.99 5.39 8.48
N ASP A 34 1.51 5.39 7.25
CA ASP A 34 0.76 6.49 6.66
C ASP A 34 -0.74 6.46 7.07
N GLY A 35 -1.18 5.47 7.87
CA GLY A 35 -2.55 5.34 8.36
C GLY A 35 -3.53 4.75 7.36
N TYR A 36 -3.06 3.93 6.42
CA TYR A 36 -3.87 3.27 5.39
C TYR A 36 -3.75 1.74 5.47
N ASP A 37 -4.79 1.06 5.01
CA ASP A 37 -4.82 -0.38 4.83
C ASP A 37 -4.20 -0.79 3.47
N GLY A 38 -4.26 -2.09 3.14
CA GLY A 38 -3.77 -2.63 1.88
C GLY A 38 -4.61 -2.28 0.63
N TYR A 39 -5.74 -1.60 0.80
CA TYR A 39 -6.72 -1.31 -0.24
C TYR A 39 -6.93 0.20 -0.44
N GLY A 40 -6.22 1.04 0.32
CA GLY A 40 -6.30 2.50 0.22
C GLY A 40 -7.39 3.10 1.09
N GLU A 41 -7.95 2.32 2.02
CA GLU A 41 -8.85 2.81 3.05
C GLU A 41 -8.04 3.28 4.27
N PRO A 42 -8.41 4.39 4.91
CA PRO A 42 -7.75 4.84 6.13
C PRO A 42 -8.03 3.86 7.27
N LEU A 43 -7.00 3.55 8.06
CA LEU A 43 -7.09 2.85 9.33
C LEU A 43 -7.60 3.86 10.37
N ALA A 44 -8.92 3.99 10.47
CA ALA A 44 -9.61 4.79 11.48
C ALA A 44 -9.39 4.25 12.91
#